data_AF-A0A7U6FS87-F1
#
_entry.id   AF-A0A7U6FS87-F1
#
_cell.length_a   1.000
_cell.length_b   1.000
_cell.length_c   1.000
_cell.angle_alpha   90.00
_cell.angle_beta   90.00
_cell.angle_gamma   90.00
#
_symmetry.space_group_name_H-M   'P 1'
#
loop_
_entity.id
_entity.type
_entity.pdbx_description
1 polymer ?
#
loop_
_entity_poly.entity_id
_entity_poly.type
_entity_poly.pdbx_seq_one_letter_code
_entity_poly.pdbx_strand_id
1 'polypeptide(L)'
;MDILNIINALRDTDRAIEVIYMHGSCYRFHLFLKKLFPQAKPLISNDKDHIITEINGQYFDITGEVEAIDYRPLELDEIEMVQNWSFSKSRLLSLGDCPSCDEPILTGF
;
A
#
# COMPACT_ATOMS: atom_id res chain seq x y z
N MET A 1 12.66 6.17 -15.38
CA MET A 1 11.20 5.95 -15.26
C MET A 1 10.73 6.87 -14.16
N ASP A 2 9.67 7.63 -14.40
CA ASP A 2 9.14 8.57 -13.41
C ASP A 2 8.27 7.81 -12.41
N ILE A 3 8.65 7.87 -11.12
CA ILE A 3 7.98 7.15 -10.03
C ILE A 3 6.53 7.61 -9.92
N LEU A 4 6.27 8.93 -10.00
CA LEU A 4 4.92 9.47 -9.86
C LEU A 4 4.01 9.00 -11.00
N ASN A 5 4.53 8.88 -12.22
CA ASN A 5 3.75 8.34 -13.34
C ASN A 5 3.38 6.87 -13.15
N ILE A 6 4.25 6.05 -12.54
CA ILE A 6 3.91 4.66 -12.20
C ILE A 6 2.82 4.63 -11.13
N ILE A 7 2.97 5.42 -10.08
CA ILE A 7 2.02 5.47 -8.96
C ILE A 7 0.65 5.92 -9.47
N ASN A 8 0.61 6.99 -10.26
CA ASN A 8 -0.62 7.49 -10.89
C ASN A 8 -1.22 6.43 -11.83
N ALA A 9 -0.42 5.83 -12.71
CA ALA A 9 -0.92 4.80 -13.62
C ALA A 9 -1.53 3.60 -12.90
N LEU A 10 -0.97 3.19 -11.75
CA LEU A 10 -1.54 2.13 -10.91
C LEU A 10 -2.80 2.61 -10.17
N ARG A 11 -2.74 3.79 -9.53
CA ARG A 11 -3.87 4.35 -8.79
C ARG A 11 -5.09 4.58 -9.69
N ASP A 12 -4.88 4.99 -10.93
CA ASP A 12 -5.94 5.32 -11.88
C ASP A 12 -6.58 4.08 -12.53
N THR A 13 -6.08 2.86 -12.27
CA THR A 13 -6.70 1.64 -12.84
C THR A 13 -8.06 1.34 -12.23
N ASP A 14 -8.23 1.59 -10.94
CA ASP A 14 -9.51 1.46 -10.26
C ASP A 14 -9.56 2.36 -9.01
N ARG A 15 -10.72 2.97 -8.76
CA ARG A 15 -10.97 3.82 -7.59
C ARG A 15 -10.65 3.14 -6.24
N ALA A 16 -10.71 1.82 -6.16
CA ALA A 16 -10.44 1.05 -4.96
C ALA A 16 -8.93 0.93 -4.67
N ILE A 17 -8.05 1.15 -5.65
CA ILE A 17 -6.61 0.93 -5.51
C ILE A 17 -5.99 1.79 -4.40
N GLU A 18 -6.34 3.07 -4.36
CA GLU A 18 -5.89 3.96 -3.28
C GLU A 18 -6.30 3.41 -1.91
N VAL A 19 -7.59 3.07 -1.75
CA VAL A 19 -8.14 2.54 -0.50
C VAL A 19 -7.46 1.22 -0.10
N ILE A 20 -7.26 0.30 -1.04
CA ILE A 20 -6.63 -1.01 -0.80
C ILE A 20 -5.21 -0.84 -0.27
N TYR A 21 -4.42 0.03 -0.88
CA TYR A 21 -3.03 0.26 -0.50
C TYR A 21 -2.89 1.13 0.74
N MET A 22 -3.83 2.03 1.03
CA MET A 22 -3.84 2.78 2.30
C MET A 22 -4.29 1.94 3.49
N HIS A 23 -5.18 0.96 3.30
CA HIS A 23 -5.83 0.23 4.40
C HIS A 23 -5.49 -1.26 4.42
N GLY A 24 -4.19 -1.56 4.58
CA GLY A 24 -3.72 -2.92 4.85
C GLY A 24 -2.96 -3.59 3.71
N SER A 25 -2.71 -2.87 2.60
CA SER A 25 -1.78 -3.33 1.55
C SER A 25 -0.57 -2.41 1.34
N CYS A 26 -0.33 -1.41 2.18
CA CYS A 26 0.80 -0.47 2.05
C CYS A 26 2.17 -1.19 1.95
N TYR A 27 2.38 -2.27 2.72
CA TYR A 27 3.58 -3.09 2.57
C TYR A 27 3.64 -3.82 1.22
N ARG A 28 2.51 -4.28 0.67
CA ARG A 28 2.48 -4.87 -0.69
C ARG A 28 2.78 -3.82 -1.76
N PHE A 29 2.32 -2.58 -1.57
CA PHE A 29 2.69 -1.46 -2.43
C PHE A 29 4.20 -1.21 -2.40
N HIS A 30 4.80 -1.21 -1.20
CA HIS A 30 6.26 -1.18 -1.06
C HIS A 30 6.94 -2.31 -1.85
N LEU A 31 6.47 -3.55 -1.74
CA LEU A 31 7.03 -4.68 -2.48
C LEU A 31 6.90 -4.52 -4.00
N PHE A 32 5.80 -3.95 -4.48
CA PHE A 32 5.62 -3.60 -5.89
C PHE A 32 6.68 -2.59 -6.34
N LEU A 33 6.84 -1.48 -5.61
CA LEU A 33 7.88 -0.49 -5.91
C LEU A 33 9.28 -1.09 -5.82
N LYS A 34 9.56 -1.96 -4.85
CA LYS A 34 10.84 -2.66 -4.69
C LYS A 34 11.20 -3.54 -5.89
N LYS A 35 10.21 -4.11 -6.59
CA LYS A 35 10.46 -4.87 -7.83
C LYS A 35 10.86 -3.99 -9.00
N LEU A 36 10.33 -2.76 -9.08
CA LEU A 36 10.69 -1.79 -10.11
C LEU A 36 11.97 -1.00 -9.78
N PHE A 37 12.19 -0.76 -8.49
CA PHE A 37 13.29 0.02 -7.92
C PHE A 37 13.98 -0.81 -6.83
N PRO A 38 14.97 -1.65 -7.19
CA PRO A 38 15.62 -2.56 -6.24
C PRO A 38 16.27 -1.89 -5.02
N GLN A 39 16.55 -0.59 -5.08
CA GLN A 39 17.08 0.20 -3.97
C GLN A 39 16.03 0.68 -2.97
N ALA A 40 14.74 0.54 -3.28
CA ALA A 40 13.64 1.02 -2.44
C ALA A 40 13.72 0.45 -1.01
N LYS A 41 13.38 1.24 0.00
CA LYS A 41 13.40 0.79 1.41
C LYS A 41 12.07 1.07 2.09
N PRO A 42 11.57 0.14 2.92
CA PRO A 42 10.35 0.36 3.68
C PRO A 42 10.63 1.18 4.93
N LEU A 43 9.77 2.16 5.20
CA LEU A 43 9.70 2.85 6.48
C LEU A 43 8.32 2.60 7.09
N ILE A 44 8.26 2.38 8.40
CA ILE A 44 7.04 2.17 9.17
C ILE A 44 6.76 3.40 10.04
N SER A 45 5.48 3.77 10.15
CA SER A 45 5.04 4.80 11.09
C SER A 45 5.39 4.41 12.52
N ASN A 46 5.63 5.38 13.39
CA ASN A 46 5.90 5.15 14.81
C ASN A 46 4.75 4.39 15.50
N ASP A 47 3.51 4.63 15.07
CA ASP A 47 2.30 3.95 15.53
C ASP A 47 2.11 2.54 14.92
N LYS A 48 2.99 2.14 13.99
CA LYS A 48 3.00 0.82 13.34
C LYS A 48 1.70 0.47 12.61
N ASP A 49 1.15 1.42 11.85
CA ASP A 49 -0.09 1.26 11.10
C ASP A 49 0.04 1.57 9.60
N HIS A 50 1.17 2.13 9.16
CA HIS A 50 1.41 2.49 7.77
C HIS A 50 2.85 2.25 7.32
N ILE A 51 3.03 1.98 6.03
CA ILE A 51 4.34 1.80 5.38
C ILE A 51 4.45 2.79 4.22
N ILE A 52 5.52 3.58 4.23
CA ILE A 52 5.96 4.37 3.07
C ILE A 52 7.24 3.77 2.49
N THR A 53 7.57 4.14 1.26
CA THR A 53 8.74 3.65 0.55
C THR A 53 9.72 4.78 0.27
N GLU A 54 10.95 4.67 0.76
CA GLU A 54 12.06 5.55 0.39
C GLU A 54 12.67 5.08 -0.95
N ILE A 55 12.80 5.98 -1.91
CA ILE A 55 13.53 5.78 -3.17
C ILE A 55 14.35 7.04 -3.45
N ASN A 56 15.67 6.90 -3.53
CA ASN A 56 16.60 8.01 -3.81
C ASN A 56 16.44 9.23 -2.87
N GLY A 57 16.07 9.00 -1.60
CA GLY A 57 15.87 10.06 -0.61
C GLY A 57 14.52 10.76 -0.65
N GLN A 58 13.61 10.33 -1.54
CA GLN A 58 12.21 10.76 -1.55
C GLN A 58 11.32 9.63 -1.02
N TYR A 59 10.11 9.96 -0.55
CA TYR A 59 9.21 9.02 0.10
C TYR A 59 7.88 8.94 -0.61
N PHE A 60 7.35 7.73 -0.73
CA PHE A 60 6.16 7.47 -1.52
C PHE A 60 5.21 6.48 -0.85
N ASP A 61 3.92 6.74 -0.99
CA ASP A 61 2.84 5.78 -0.84
C ASP A 61 1.97 5.76 -2.12
N ILE A 62 0.79 5.13 -2.09
CA ILE A 62 -0.09 5.09 -3.27
C ILE A 62 -0.65 6.47 -3.63
N THR A 63 -0.63 7.43 -2.71
CA THR A 63 -1.14 8.79 -2.92
C THR A 63 -0.15 9.68 -3.68
N GLY A 64 1.13 9.28 -3.72
CA GLY A 64 2.20 9.99 -4.43
C GLY A 64 3.41 10.19 -3.53
N GLU A 65 4.04 11.36 -3.65
CA GLU A 65 5.16 11.77 -2.79
C GLU A 65 4.63 12.30 -1.46
N VAL A 66 5.26 11.88 -0.36
CA VAL A 66 4.86 12.22 1.01
C VAL A 66 6.09 12.62 1.84
N GLU A 67 5.85 13.23 3.01
CA GLU A 67 6.90 13.49 3.98
C GLU A 67 7.04 12.31 4.95
N ALA A 68 8.29 12.00 5.36
CA ALA A 68 8.57 10.92 6.31
C ALA A 68 8.52 11.39 7.77
N ILE A 69 7.50 12.17 8.15
CA ILE A 69 7.31 12.63 9.53
C ILE A 69 6.81 11.46 10.39
N ASP A 70 7.48 11.19 11.51
CA ASP A 70 7.16 10.09 12.43
C ASP A 70 7.27 8.69 11.79
N TYR A 71 8.17 8.54 10.80
CA TYR A 71 8.53 7.26 10.22
C TYR A 71 9.96 6.86 10.59
N ARG A 72 10.18 5.55 10.70
CA ARG A 72 11.51 4.96 10.87
C ARG A 72 11.69 3.76 9.94
N PRO A 73 12.93 3.33 9.67
CA PRO A 73 13.16 2.08 8.94
C PRO A 73 12.36 0.92 9.55
N LEU A 74 11.76 0.11 8.69
CA LEU A 74 11.13 -1.14 9.11
C LEU A 74 12.21 -2.13 9.53
N GLU A 75 12.11 -2.65 10.74
CA GLU A 75 13.08 -3.61 11.28
C GLU A 75 12.76 -5.05 10.84
N LEU A 76 13.78 -5.93 10.89
CA LEU A 76 13.65 -7.31 10.39
C LEU A 76 12.62 -8.14 11.16
N ASP A 77 12.49 -7.94 12.47
CA ASP A 77 11.53 -8.62 13.33
C ASP A 77 10.08 -8.13 13.13
N GLU A 78 9.89 -6.99 12.45
CA GLU A 78 8.58 -6.43 12.12
C GLU A 78 8.05 -6.88 10.75
N ILE A 79 8.87 -7.56 9.95
CA ILE A 79 8.50 -8.01 8.60
C ILE A 79 7.29 -8.94 8.64
N GLU A 80 7.26 -9.90 9.58
CA GLU A 80 6.15 -10.86 9.70
C GLU A 80 4.82 -10.14 10.01
N MET A 81 4.86 -9.11 10.85
CA MET A 81 3.69 -8.30 11.19
C MET A 81 3.11 -7.63 9.95
N VAL A 82 3.93 -6.88 9.20
CA VAL A 82 3.46 -6.10 8.05
C VAL A 82 3.09 -6.97 6.84
N GLN A 83 3.70 -8.15 6.70
CA GLN A 83 3.31 -9.15 5.69
C GLN A 83 1.89 -9.69 5.94
N ASN A 84 1.48 -9.77 7.20
CA ASN A 84 0.18 -10.28 7.62
C ASN A 84 -0.95 -9.25 7.56
N TRP A 85 -0.63 -7.96 7.41
CA TRP A 85 -1.60 -6.92 7.11
C TRP A 85 -2.30 -7.25 5.79
N SER A 86 -3.62 -7.09 5.75
CA SER A 86 -4.41 -7.34 4.55
C SER A 86 -5.65 -6.48 4.55
N PHE A 87 -5.89 -5.82 3.41
CA PHE A 87 -7.15 -5.14 3.16
C PHE A 87 -8.34 -6.11 3.26
N SER A 88 -8.20 -7.37 2.84
CA SER A 88 -9.28 -8.36 2.95
C SER A 88 -9.61 -8.79 4.38
N LYS A 89 -8.70 -8.54 5.34
CA LYS A 89 -8.96 -8.74 6.77
C LYS A 89 -9.58 -7.49 7.42
N SER A 90 -9.59 -6.35 6.72
CA SER A 90 -10.28 -5.15 7.19
C SER A 90 -11.79 -5.35 7.08
N ARG A 91 -12.57 -4.73 7.99
CA ARG A 91 -14.04 -4.85 8.06
C ARG A 91 -14.78 -4.25 6.84
N LEU A 92 -14.08 -3.83 5.78
CA LEU A 92 -14.65 -3.17 4.62
C LEU A 92 -15.22 -4.14 3.57
N LEU A 93 -14.76 -5.40 3.53
CA LEU A 93 -15.15 -6.39 2.52
C LEU A 93 -16.22 -7.37 2.99
N SER A 94 -17.22 -6.90 3.74
CA SER A 94 -18.26 -7.76 4.31
C SER A 94 -19.42 -8.07 3.36
N LEU A 95 -19.22 -8.14 2.04
CA LEU A 95 -20.30 -8.35 1.08
C LEU A 95 -19.79 -9.14 -0.15
N GLY A 96 -20.30 -10.37 -0.33
CA GLY A 96 -19.73 -11.41 -1.19
C GLY A 96 -19.62 -11.12 -2.69
N ASP A 97 -19.10 -12.05 -3.48
CA ASP A 97 -18.48 -11.76 -4.79
C ASP A 97 -19.44 -11.57 -5.98
N CYS A 98 -19.06 -10.70 -6.91
CA CYS A 98 -19.73 -10.37 -8.15
C CYS A 98 -19.58 -11.57 -9.12
N PRO A 99 -20.68 -12.12 -9.65
CA PRO A 99 -20.65 -13.32 -10.48
C PRO A 99 -19.99 -13.15 -11.85
N SER A 100 -19.49 -11.95 -12.17
CA SER A 100 -18.84 -11.64 -13.45
C SER A 100 -17.35 -11.30 -13.35
N CYS A 101 -16.86 -10.85 -12.19
CA CYS A 101 -15.46 -10.42 -12.04
C CYS A 101 -14.81 -10.90 -10.72
N ASP A 102 -15.51 -11.70 -9.92
CA ASP A 102 -15.07 -12.21 -8.62
C ASP A 102 -14.66 -11.11 -7.61
N GLU A 103 -15.13 -9.87 -7.82
CA GLU A 103 -14.93 -8.76 -6.89
C GLU A 103 -16.08 -8.66 -5.87
N PRO A 104 -15.83 -8.30 -4.61
CA PRO A 104 -16.86 -8.17 -3.58
C PRO A 104 -17.97 -7.17 -3.96
N ILE A 105 -19.23 -7.59 -3.87
CA ILE A 105 -20.44 -6.80 -4.14
C ILE A 105 -20.64 -5.82 -2.99
N LEU A 106 -20.21 -4.57 -3.14
CA LEU A 106 -20.45 -3.54 -2.13
C LEU A 106 -21.96 -3.16 -2.05
N THR A 107 -22.74 -3.73 -1.12
CA THR A 107 -24.05 -3.17 -0.71
C THR A 107 -23.98 -2.51 0.67
N GLY A 108 -23.89 -1.19 0.73
CA GLY A 108 -24.02 -0.42 1.96
C GLY A 108 -23.85 1.08 1.73
N PHE A 109 -24.97 1.76 1.52
CA PHE A 109 -25.14 3.17 1.90
C PHE A 109 -25.86 3.20 3.24
#